data_AF-A0A929EST6-F1
#
_entry.id   AF-A0A929EST6-F1
#
_cell.length_a   1.000
_cell.length_b   1.000
_cell.length_c   1.000
_cell.angle_alpha   90.00
_cell.angle_beta   90.00
_cell.angle_gamma   90.00
#
_symmetry.space_group_name_H-M   'P 1'
#
loop_
_entity.id
_entity.type
_entity.pdbx_description
1 polymer ?
#
loop_
_entity_poly.entity_id
_entity_poly.type
_entity_poly.pdbx_seq_one_letter_code
_entity_poly.pdbx_strand_id
1 'polypeptide(L)'
;MKVIILIIYLFFFSVSLGLKWLNIKYLKEKGHQVPAEFSTAIDAETLRKTISYTAETSRLSTVLSLLNNLVVIVFLFGGFIIIYDGWVTSLSKSFVVRGVFFVLGLMYVGTIFSIPFSLYKNFNIENRYGFNTMTGRLWLSDLVKSTVISTVLSTLLVAAALFLVRFSPGWWWLWVWAVFLLFSIFLMYISPYVIEPLFFKFEPVQTEGLEAEI
;
A
#
# COMPACT_ATOMS: atom_id res chain seq x y z
N MET A 1 12.43 21.94 16.25
CA MET A 1 11.41 20.89 16.03
C MET A 1 11.57 20.15 14.70
N LYS A 2 11.57 20.82 13.53
CA LYS A 2 11.72 20.15 12.21
C LYS A 2 13.00 19.30 12.07
N VAL A 3 14.14 19.81 12.52
CA VAL A 3 15.43 19.09 12.47
C VAL A 3 15.41 17.82 13.33
N ILE A 4 14.79 17.86 14.51
CA ILE A 4 14.66 16.69 15.39
C ILE A 4 13.80 15.61 14.71
N ILE A 5 12.67 16.01 14.11
CA ILE A 5 11.79 15.08 13.36
C ILE A 5 12.55 14.45 12.19
N LEU A 6 13.33 15.25 11.45
CA LEU A 6 14.16 14.73 10.36
C LEU A 6 15.21 13.73 10.85
N ILE A 7 15.92 14.03 11.94
CA ILE A 7 16.93 13.13 12.51
C ILE A 7 16.29 11.82 12.95
N ILE A 8 15.16 11.88 13.66
CA ILE A 8 14.42 10.68 14.10
C ILE A 8 13.97 9.87 12.87
N TYR A 9 13.43 10.53 11.86
CA TYR A 9 13.01 9.89 10.61
C TYR A 9 14.17 9.19 9.91
N LEU A 10 15.31 9.88 9.76
CA LEU A 10 16.51 9.32 9.15
C LEU A 10 17.08 8.15 9.95
N PHE A 11 17.00 8.20 11.28
CA PHE A 11 17.40 7.09 12.14
C PHE A 11 16.54 5.85 11.90
N PHE A 12 15.21 5.98 11.99
CA PHE A 12 14.29 4.87 11.71
C PHE A 12 14.46 4.31 10.30
N PHE A 13 14.62 5.21 9.32
CA PHE A 13 14.87 4.83 7.94
C PHE A 13 16.17 4.02 7.80
N SER A 14 17.26 4.48 8.41
CA SER A 14 18.58 3.83 8.37
C SER A 14 18.54 2.45 9.04
N VAL A 15 17.89 2.34 10.20
CA VAL A 15 17.67 1.05 10.88
C VAL A 15 16.88 0.10 9.99
N SER A 16 15.81 0.57 9.36
CA SER A 16 14.98 -0.27 8.47
C SER A 16 15.76 -0.79 7.26
N LEU A 17 16.63 0.04 6.66
CA LEU A 17 17.51 -0.35 5.57
C LEU A 17 18.56 -1.36 6.04
N GLY A 18 19.15 -1.14 7.22
CA GLY A 18 20.10 -2.04 7.84
C GLY A 18 19.50 -3.44 8.05
N LEU A 19 18.28 -3.52 8.60
CA LEU A 19 17.56 -4.78 8.81
C LEU A 19 17.26 -5.49 7.48
N LYS A 20 16.79 -4.78 6.46
CA LYS A 20 16.55 -5.35 5.13
C LYS A 20 17.84 -5.89 4.51
N TRP A 21 18.94 -5.13 4.61
CA TRP A 21 20.24 -5.54 4.10
C TRP A 21 20.77 -6.77 4.83
N LEU A 22 20.70 -6.80 6.17
CA LEU A 22 21.11 -7.96 6.98
C LEU A 22 20.30 -9.21 6.61
N ASN A 23 18.99 -9.07 6.45
CA ASN A 23 18.12 -10.18 6.06
C ASN A 23 18.51 -10.76 4.68
N ILE A 24 18.67 -9.91 3.66
CA ILE A 24 19.07 -10.36 2.31
C ILE A 24 20.47 -10.97 2.34
N LYS A 25 21.42 -10.38 3.08
CA LYS A 25 22.78 -10.91 3.21
C LYS A 25 22.75 -12.30 3.83
N TYR A 26 22.04 -12.48 4.94
CA TYR A 26 21.89 -13.77 5.60
C TYR A 26 21.23 -14.80 4.68
N LEU A 27 20.16 -14.42 3.97
CA LEU A 27 19.48 -15.28 3.01
C LEU A 27 20.43 -15.76 1.90
N LYS A 28 21.28 -14.87 1.37
CA LYS A 28 22.27 -15.24 0.35
C LYS A 28 23.43 -16.07 0.89
N GLU A 29 23.83 -15.90 2.14
CA GLU A 29 24.95 -16.66 2.71
C GLU A 29 24.52 -18.04 3.21
N LYS A 30 23.35 -18.13 3.83
CA LYS A 30 22.90 -19.32 4.58
C LYS A 30 21.65 -19.98 4.01
N GLY A 31 20.92 -19.33 3.11
CA GLY A 31 19.68 -19.89 2.56
C GLY A 31 19.88 -21.09 1.62
N HIS A 32 21.10 -21.37 1.16
CA HIS A 32 21.37 -22.37 0.12
C HIS A 32 21.35 -23.83 0.62
N GLN A 33 21.23 -24.05 1.93
CA GLN A 33 21.20 -25.40 2.51
C GLN A 33 19.79 -25.71 3.00
N VAL A 34 19.22 -26.83 2.52
CA VAL A 34 17.96 -27.35 3.03
C VAL A 34 18.24 -27.94 4.42
N PRO A 35 17.56 -27.49 5.50
CA PRO A 35 17.68 -28.13 6.80
C PRO A 35 17.20 -29.59 6.71
N ALA A 36 17.84 -30.50 7.46
CA ALA A 36 17.59 -31.93 7.35
C ALA A 36 16.10 -32.29 7.56
N GLU A 37 15.43 -31.52 8.41
CA GLU A 37 14.01 -31.64 8.75
C GLU A 37 13.07 -31.38 7.56
N PHE A 38 13.52 -30.63 6.55
CA PHE A 38 12.72 -30.26 5.36
C PHE A 38 13.16 -30.97 4.07
N SER A 39 14.15 -31.87 4.15
CA SER A 39 14.71 -32.57 3.00
C SER A 39 13.70 -33.44 2.23
N THR A 40 12.63 -33.88 2.90
CA THR A 40 11.54 -34.67 2.31
C THR A 40 10.43 -33.81 1.70
N ALA A 41 10.36 -32.52 2.04
CA ALA A 41 9.29 -31.62 1.62
C ALA A 41 9.75 -30.57 0.59
N ILE A 42 11.03 -30.20 0.59
CA ILE A 42 11.59 -29.14 -0.26
C ILE A 42 12.83 -29.66 -0.98
N ASP A 43 12.79 -29.59 -2.31
CA ASP A 43 13.95 -29.86 -3.15
C ASP A 43 14.88 -28.63 -3.25
N ALA A 44 16.15 -28.89 -3.57
CA ALA A 44 17.17 -27.85 -3.66
C ALA A 44 16.92 -26.83 -4.78
N GLU A 45 16.22 -27.21 -5.85
CA GLU A 45 15.92 -26.32 -6.97
C GLU A 45 14.82 -25.31 -6.58
N THR A 46 13.75 -25.78 -5.93
CA THR A 46 12.69 -24.94 -5.37
C THR A 46 13.24 -23.97 -4.33
N LEU A 47 14.14 -24.42 -3.45
CA LEU A 47 14.80 -23.55 -2.48
C LEU A 47 15.62 -22.45 -3.20
N ARG A 48 16.42 -22.82 -4.21
CA ARG A 48 17.19 -21.86 -5.01
C ARG A 48 16.27 -20.84 -5.70
N LYS A 49 15.19 -21.30 -6.34
CA LYS A 49 14.20 -20.43 -7.01
C LYS A 49 13.57 -19.44 -6.01
N THR A 50 13.22 -19.91 -4.82
CA THR A 50 12.64 -19.09 -3.74
C THR A 50 13.59 -18.01 -3.25
N ILE A 51 14.88 -18.34 -3.09
CA ILE A 51 15.92 -17.38 -2.69
C ILE A 51 16.11 -16.31 -3.76
N SER A 52 16.22 -16.70 -5.03
CA SER A 52 16.36 -15.77 -6.15
C SER A 52 15.16 -14.82 -6.25
N TYR A 53 13.95 -15.37 -6.18
CA TYR A 53 12.70 -14.60 -6.16
C TYR A 53 12.65 -13.60 -5.01
N THR A 54 12.97 -14.06 -3.80
CA THR A 54 12.98 -13.22 -2.60
C THR A 54 14.01 -12.09 -2.73
N ALA A 55 15.20 -12.39 -3.24
CA ALA A 55 16.25 -11.40 -3.45
C ALA A 55 15.87 -10.34 -4.49
N GLU A 56 15.27 -10.74 -5.62
CA GLU A 56 14.82 -9.80 -6.67
C GLU A 56 13.67 -8.91 -6.17
N THR A 57 12.66 -9.50 -5.56
CA THR A 57 11.50 -8.76 -5.02
C THR A 57 11.93 -7.81 -3.90
N SER A 58 12.85 -8.24 -3.04
CA SER A 58 13.39 -7.41 -1.96
C SER A 58 14.23 -6.23 -2.49
N ARG A 59 14.99 -6.43 -3.58
CA ARG A 59 15.71 -5.34 -4.25
C ARG A 59 14.74 -4.29 -4.80
N LEU A 60 13.69 -4.71 -5.50
CA LEU A 60 12.66 -3.79 -6.00
C LEU A 60 11.99 -3.04 -4.85
N SER A 61 11.58 -3.74 -3.80
CA SER A 61 10.97 -3.15 -2.60
C SER A 61 11.89 -2.13 -1.91
N THR A 62 13.20 -2.41 -1.88
CA THR A 62 14.19 -1.48 -1.30
C THR A 62 14.32 -0.22 -2.15
N VAL A 63 14.41 -0.34 -3.47
CA VAL A 63 14.44 0.81 -4.39
C VAL A 63 13.17 1.65 -4.25
N LEU A 64 12.00 1.01 -4.25
CA LEU A 64 10.72 1.70 -4.07
C LEU A 64 10.65 2.40 -2.71
N SER A 65 11.11 1.74 -1.64
CA SER A 65 11.19 2.33 -0.30
C SER A 65 12.09 3.57 -0.30
N LEU A 66 13.28 3.50 -0.90
CA LEU A 66 14.23 4.61 -0.99
C LEU A 66 13.60 5.82 -1.71
N LEU A 67 12.97 5.58 -2.87
CA LEU A 67 12.32 6.63 -3.65
C LEU A 67 11.15 7.25 -2.88
N ASN A 68 10.28 6.43 -2.27
CA ASN A 68 9.18 6.95 -1.46
C ASN A 68 9.67 7.80 -0.28
N ASN A 69 10.72 7.34 0.41
CA ASN A 69 11.33 8.10 1.51
C ASN A 69 11.94 9.42 1.02
N LEU A 70 12.62 9.41 -0.13
CA LEU A 70 13.18 10.63 -0.73
C LEU A 70 12.06 11.62 -1.07
N VAL A 71 10.97 11.15 -1.66
CA VAL A 71 9.80 11.98 -1.95
C VAL A 71 9.23 12.58 -0.66
N VAL A 72 9.05 11.79 0.39
CA VAL A 72 8.58 12.29 1.70
C VAL A 72 9.52 13.34 2.28
N ILE A 73 10.84 13.11 2.23
CA ILE A 73 11.84 14.06 2.75
C ILE A 73 11.78 15.37 1.97
N VAL A 74 11.81 15.30 0.63
CA VAL A 74 11.74 16.48 -0.24
C VAL A 74 10.41 17.21 -0.07
N PHE A 75 9.31 16.47 0.06
CA PHE A 75 7.98 17.05 0.21
C PHE A 75 7.83 17.80 1.54
N LEU A 76 8.22 17.18 2.66
CA LEU A 76 8.04 17.73 4.01
C LEU A 76 9.11 18.76 4.39
N PHE A 77 10.37 18.53 4.02
CA PHE A 77 11.51 19.36 4.45
C PHE A 77 12.04 20.27 3.34
N GLY A 78 11.79 19.94 2.06
CA GLY A 78 12.22 20.76 0.91
C GLY A 78 11.29 21.93 0.57
N GLY A 79 10.21 22.14 1.32
CA GLY A 79 9.29 23.27 1.12
C GLY A 79 8.22 23.04 0.05
N PHE A 80 8.23 21.91 -0.65
CA PHE A 80 7.21 21.54 -1.63
C PHE A 80 5.79 21.49 -1.05
N ILE A 81 5.65 21.11 0.23
CA ILE A 81 4.36 21.16 0.92
C ILE A 81 3.73 22.56 0.91
N ILE A 82 4.53 23.63 0.97
CA ILE A 82 4.03 25.02 0.96
C ILE A 82 3.53 25.37 -0.44
N ILE A 83 4.26 24.96 -1.48
CA ILE A 83 3.88 25.17 -2.88
C ILE A 83 2.58 24.42 -3.17
N TYR A 84 2.50 23.16 -2.74
CA TYR A 84 1.32 22.32 -2.93
C TYR A 84 0.10 22.86 -2.16
N ASP A 85 0.27 23.27 -0.90
CA ASP A 85 -0.79 23.90 -0.12
C ASP A 85 -1.26 25.23 -0.75
N GLY A 86 -0.34 26.06 -1.24
CA GLY A 86 -0.65 27.28 -2.00
C GLY A 86 -1.47 27.01 -3.26
N TRP A 87 -1.12 25.95 -4.00
CA TRP A 87 -1.88 25.53 -5.17
C TRP A 87 -3.29 25.03 -4.77
N VAL A 88 -3.41 24.16 -3.78
CA VAL A 88 -4.71 23.63 -3.33
C VAL A 88 -5.62 24.73 -2.76
N THR A 89 -5.05 25.67 -2.00
CA THR A 89 -5.81 26.80 -1.44
C THR A 89 -6.31 27.77 -2.52
N SER A 90 -5.67 27.82 -3.68
CA SER A 90 -6.14 28.60 -4.84
C SER A 90 -7.39 28.01 -5.51
N LEU A 91 -7.62 26.69 -5.39
CA LEU A 91 -8.72 26.01 -6.08
C LEU A 91 -10.10 26.23 -5.44
N SER A 92 -10.16 26.48 -4.13
CA SER A 92 -11.43 26.65 -3.41
C SER A 92 -11.25 27.51 -2.17
N LYS A 93 -12.32 28.17 -1.71
CA LYS A 93 -12.34 28.89 -0.41
C LYS A 93 -12.84 28.04 0.75
N SER A 94 -13.47 26.89 0.47
CA SER A 94 -14.05 26.02 1.50
C SER A 94 -12.97 25.17 2.18
N PHE A 95 -12.94 25.20 3.52
CA PHE A 95 -12.01 24.41 4.34
C PHE A 95 -12.08 22.90 4.03
N VAL A 96 -13.30 22.36 3.91
CA VAL A 96 -13.53 20.94 3.63
C VAL A 96 -13.04 20.56 2.23
N VAL A 97 -13.40 21.36 1.22
CA VAL A 97 -13.03 21.08 -0.18
C VAL A 97 -11.51 21.14 -0.37
N ARG A 98 -10.83 22.12 0.26
CA ARG A 98 -9.37 22.19 0.25
C ARG A 98 -8.73 20.93 0.81
N GLY A 99 -9.16 20.48 1.99
CA GLY A 99 -8.58 19.30 2.61
C GLY A 99 -8.84 18.01 1.82
N VAL A 100 -10.03 17.89 1.19
CA VAL A 100 -10.31 16.78 0.26
C VAL A 100 -9.35 16.81 -0.93
N PHE A 101 -9.22 17.95 -1.62
CA PHE A 101 -8.29 18.05 -2.75
C PHE A 101 -6.83 17.84 -2.34
N PHE A 102 -6.43 18.31 -1.16
CA PHE A 102 -5.11 18.08 -0.62
C PHE A 102 -4.82 16.58 -0.50
N VAL A 103 -5.72 15.81 0.11
CA VAL A 103 -5.54 14.36 0.29
C VAL A 103 -5.62 13.62 -1.05
N LEU A 104 -6.61 13.93 -1.90
CA LEU A 104 -6.76 13.26 -3.19
C LEU A 104 -5.58 13.52 -4.12
N GLY A 105 -5.03 14.73 -4.16
CA GLY A 105 -3.86 15.02 -5.00
C GLY A 105 -2.64 14.22 -4.56
N LEU A 106 -2.38 14.09 -3.25
CA LEU A 106 -1.32 13.22 -2.73
C LEU A 106 -1.55 11.75 -3.07
N MET A 107 -2.79 11.28 -2.95
CA MET A 107 -3.18 9.91 -3.30
C MET A 107 -2.94 9.63 -4.80
N TYR A 108 -3.33 10.54 -5.69
CA TYR A 108 -3.13 10.38 -7.13
C TYR A 108 -1.66 10.44 -7.52
N VAL A 109 -0.88 11.35 -6.94
CA VAL A 109 0.57 11.39 -7.14
C VAL A 109 1.19 10.06 -6.71
N GLY A 110 0.84 9.55 -5.52
CA GLY A 110 1.30 8.24 -5.05
C GLY A 110 0.91 7.09 -5.98
N THR A 111 -0.31 7.12 -6.52
CA THR A 111 -0.79 6.13 -7.50
C THR A 111 0.01 6.20 -8.80
N ILE A 112 0.27 7.39 -9.33
CA ILE A 112 1.07 7.58 -10.55
C ILE A 112 2.50 7.09 -10.34
N PHE A 113 3.08 7.38 -9.18
CA PHE A 113 4.42 6.90 -8.83
C PHE A 113 4.48 5.38 -8.70
N SER A 114 3.41 4.71 -8.28
CA SER A 114 3.40 3.25 -8.08
C SER A 114 3.23 2.46 -9.39
N ILE A 115 2.62 3.05 -10.43
CA ILE A 115 2.38 2.41 -11.73
C ILE A 115 3.62 1.72 -12.33
N PRO A 116 4.77 2.40 -12.54
CA PRO A 116 5.93 1.76 -13.18
C PRO A 116 6.48 0.59 -12.36
N PHE A 117 6.45 0.68 -11.03
CA PHE A 117 6.92 -0.40 -10.15
C PHE A 117 5.94 -1.57 -10.12
N SER A 118 4.63 -1.30 -10.16
CA SER A 118 3.58 -2.31 -10.27
C SER A 118 3.70 -3.08 -11.59
N LEU A 119 3.93 -2.37 -12.70
CA LEU A 119 4.17 -2.99 -14.00
C LEU A 119 5.43 -3.85 -13.98
N TYR A 120 6.54 -3.33 -13.46
CA TYR A 120 7.80 -4.08 -13.37
C TYR A 120 7.69 -5.32 -12.46
N LYS A 121 6.99 -5.19 -11.33
CA LYS A 121 6.74 -6.33 -10.44
C LYS A 121 5.95 -7.42 -11.17
N ASN A 122 4.76 -7.11 -11.65
CA ASN A 122 3.85 -8.11 -12.22
C ASN A 122 4.34 -8.67 -13.56
N PHE A 123 4.75 -7.80 -14.49
CA PHE A 123 5.06 -8.23 -15.86
C PHE A 123 6.53 -8.57 -16.11
N ASN A 124 7.44 -8.31 -15.16
CA ASN A 124 8.84 -8.73 -15.28
C ASN A 124 9.27 -9.70 -14.17
N ILE A 125 9.07 -9.36 -12.89
CA ILE A 125 9.45 -10.27 -11.80
C ILE A 125 8.51 -11.48 -11.75
N GLU A 126 7.21 -11.27 -11.51
CA GLU A 126 6.27 -12.39 -11.34
C GLU A 126 6.19 -13.28 -12.60
N ASN A 127 6.25 -12.67 -13.79
CA ASN A 127 6.36 -13.39 -15.07
C ASN A 127 7.60 -14.30 -15.14
N ARG A 128 8.78 -13.82 -14.72
CA ARG A 128 10.02 -14.60 -14.73
C ARG A 128 9.93 -15.85 -13.85
N TYR A 129 9.23 -15.75 -12.73
CA TYR A 129 9.08 -16.86 -11.78
C TYR A 129 7.86 -17.74 -12.06
N GLY A 130 7.02 -17.37 -13.03
CA GLY A 130 5.82 -18.10 -13.43
C GLY A 130 4.62 -17.91 -12.50
N PHE A 131 4.63 -16.86 -11.66
CA PHE A 131 3.55 -16.56 -10.72
C PHE A 131 2.50 -15.61 -11.29
N ASN A 132 2.83 -14.88 -12.35
CA ASN A 132 1.89 -13.92 -12.91
C ASN A 132 0.75 -14.61 -13.67
N THR A 133 -0.46 -14.47 -13.15
CA THR A 133 -1.71 -14.84 -13.82
C THR A 133 -2.46 -13.61 -14.36
N MET A 134 -1.92 -12.41 -14.14
CA MET A 134 -2.56 -11.14 -14.46
C MET A 134 -2.30 -10.72 -15.91
N THR A 135 -3.35 -10.36 -16.63
CA THR A 135 -3.25 -9.76 -17.96
C THR A 135 -3.14 -8.23 -17.86
N GLY A 136 -2.55 -7.57 -18.86
CA GLY A 136 -2.46 -6.10 -18.90
C GLY A 136 -3.82 -5.39 -18.82
N ARG A 137 -4.86 -5.98 -19.43
CA ARG A 137 -6.23 -5.46 -19.36
C ARG A 137 -6.82 -5.59 -17.94
N LEU A 138 -6.58 -6.73 -17.28
CA LEU A 138 -7.02 -6.94 -15.90
C LEU A 138 -6.30 -5.97 -14.96
N TRP A 139 -4.99 -5.82 -15.11
CA TRP A 139 -4.18 -4.85 -14.35
C TRP A 139 -4.70 -3.43 -14.46
N LEU A 140 -4.99 -2.95 -15.68
CA LEU A 140 -5.52 -1.60 -15.87
C LEU A 140 -6.93 -1.45 -15.31
N SER A 141 -7.79 -2.45 -15.51
CA SER A 141 -9.14 -2.49 -14.93
C SER A 141 -9.09 -2.36 -13.42
N ASP A 142 -8.23 -3.15 -12.76
CA ASP A 142 -8.13 -3.17 -11.30
C ASP A 142 -7.52 -1.88 -10.76
N LEU A 143 -6.56 -1.29 -11.48
CA LEU A 143 -6.03 0.03 -11.16
C LEU A 143 -7.12 1.11 -11.20
N VAL A 144 -7.95 1.13 -12.25
CA VAL A 144 -9.02 2.11 -12.39
C VAL A 144 -10.10 1.89 -11.31
N LYS A 145 -10.57 0.66 -11.12
CA LYS A 145 -11.57 0.32 -10.09
C LYS A 145 -11.08 0.69 -8.70
N SER A 146 -9.86 0.29 -8.33
CA SER A 146 -9.29 0.61 -7.02
C SER A 146 -9.12 2.11 -6.82
N THR A 147 -8.69 2.84 -7.86
CA THR A 147 -8.55 4.31 -7.78
C THR A 147 -9.90 4.99 -7.59
N VAL A 148 -10.94 4.58 -8.32
CA VAL A 148 -12.30 5.13 -8.18
C VAL A 148 -12.86 4.85 -6.79
N ILE A 149 -12.79 3.60 -6.33
CA ILE A 149 -13.27 3.21 -4.99
C ILE A 149 -12.53 4.00 -3.91
N SER A 150 -11.19 4.05 -3.98
CA SER A 150 -10.35 4.79 -3.02
C SER A 150 -10.68 6.29 -3.02
N THR A 151 -10.97 6.87 -4.18
CA THR A 151 -11.37 8.28 -4.32
C THR A 151 -12.68 8.55 -3.63
N VAL A 152 -13.70 7.72 -3.85
CA VAL A 152 -15.03 7.88 -3.23
C VAL A 152 -14.93 7.74 -1.72
N LEU A 153 -14.28 6.68 -1.23
CA LEU A 153 -14.14 6.41 0.20
C LEU A 153 -13.31 7.51 0.90
N SER A 154 -12.17 7.91 0.31
CA SER A 154 -11.32 8.96 0.86
C SER A 154 -12.04 10.31 0.89
N THR A 155 -12.77 10.65 -0.17
CA THR A 155 -13.55 11.89 -0.22
C THR A 155 -14.59 11.93 0.89
N LEU A 156 -15.38 10.86 1.03
CA LEU A 156 -16.41 10.76 2.05
C LEU A 156 -15.84 10.89 3.46
N LEU A 157 -14.78 10.12 3.78
CA LEU A 157 -14.17 10.12 5.10
C LEU A 157 -13.48 11.44 5.43
N VAL A 158 -12.68 11.99 4.51
CA VAL A 158 -11.97 13.26 4.73
C VAL A 158 -12.96 14.40 4.84
N ALA A 159 -13.99 14.44 3.99
CA ALA A 159 -15.01 15.47 4.06
C ALA A 159 -15.78 15.42 5.39
N ALA A 160 -16.21 14.22 5.82
CA ALA A 160 -16.88 14.04 7.10
C ALA A 160 -15.98 14.46 8.26
N ALA A 161 -14.71 14.05 8.26
CA ALA A 161 -13.78 14.38 9.34
C ALA A 161 -13.56 15.89 9.45
N LEU A 162 -13.26 16.57 8.33
CA LEU A 162 -13.03 18.01 8.30
C LEU A 162 -14.30 18.82 8.63
N PHE A 163 -15.46 18.31 8.24
CA PHE A 163 -16.74 18.89 8.64
C PHE A 163 -16.93 18.81 10.16
N LEU A 164 -16.66 17.66 10.77
CA LEU A 164 -16.77 17.46 12.22
C LEU A 164 -15.78 18.32 13.02
N VAL A 165 -14.56 18.50 12.50
CA VAL A 165 -13.57 19.43 13.06
C VAL A 165 -14.13 20.85 13.14
N ARG A 166 -14.88 21.28 12.12
CA ARG A 166 -15.51 22.61 12.11
C ARG A 166 -16.76 22.67 12.99
N PHE A 167 -17.54 21.59 13.05
CA PHE A 167 -18.80 21.53 13.79
C PHE A 167 -18.60 21.51 15.31
N SER A 168 -17.64 20.74 15.81
CA SER A 168 -17.40 20.58 17.25
C SER A 168 -15.92 20.66 17.61
N PRO A 169 -15.27 21.84 17.57
CA PRO A 169 -13.83 21.99 17.78
C PRO A 169 -13.31 21.56 19.17
N GLY A 170 -14.17 21.45 20.19
CA GLY A 170 -13.76 20.95 21.51
C GLY A 170 -13.70 19.43 21.62
N TRP A 171 -14.52 18.73 20.84
CA TRP A 171 -14.72 17.26 20.91
C TRP A 171 -14.57 16.59 19.56
N TRP A 172 -13.98 17.27 18.57
CA TRP A 172 -13.90 16.78 17.18
C TRP A 172 -13.22 15.42 17.09
N TRP A 173 -12.22 15.18 17.92
CA TRP A 173 -11.47 13.93 17.93
C TRP A 173 -12.37 12.74 18.27
N LEU A 174 -13.31 12.92 19.21
CA LEU A 174 -14.26 11.88 19.60
C LEU A 174 -15.24 11.59 18.46
N TRP A 175 -15.75 12.65 17.81
CA TRP A 175 -16.67 12.51 16.67
C TRP A 175 -16.01 11.87 15.45
N VAL A 176 -14.80 12.31 15.10
CA VAL A 176 -14.02 11.73 13.99
C VAL A 176 -13.70 10.27 14.30
N TRP A 177 -13.28 9.96 15.53
CA TRP A 177 -13.05 8.59 15.95
C TRP A 177 -14.31 7.72 15.84
N ALA A 178 -15.46 8.21 16.32
CA ALA A 178 -16.72 7.48 16.25
C ALA A 178 -17.15 7.23 14.80
N VAL A 179 -17.03 8.23 13.91
CA VAL A 179 -17.32 8.06 12.48
C VAL A 179 -16.37 7.04 11.84
N PHE A 180 -15.08 7.10 12.14
CA PHE A 180 -14.11 6.13 11.61
C PHE A 180 -14.41 4.72 12.10
N LEU A 181 -14.73 4.54 13.38
CA LEU A 181 -15.11 3.25 13.96
C LEU A 181 -16.35 2.68 13.29
N LEU A 182 -17.43 3.47 13.20
CA LEU A 182 -18.68 3.02 12.58
C LEU A 182 -18.48 2.71 11.09
N PHE A 183 -17.71 3.55 10.39
CA PHE A 183 -17.40 3.33 8.98
C PHE A 183 -16.53 2.10 8.76
N SER A 184 -15.55 1.83 9.63
CA SER A 184 -14.74 0.63 9.57
C SER A 184 -15.56 -0.64 9.79
N ILE A 185 -16.47 -0.65 10.76
CA ILE A 185 -17.40 -1.78 10.97
C ILE A 185 -18.32 -1.94 9.76
N PHE A 186 -18.85 -0.84 9.23
CA PHE A 186 -19.68 -0.84 8.04
C PHE A 186 -18.93 -1.43 6.82
N LEU A 187 -17.70 -0.99 6.56
CA LEU A 187 -16.88 -1.54 5.49
C LEU A 187 -16.47 -2.99 5.73
N MET A 188 -16.21 -3.39 6.98
CA MET A 188 -15.93 -4.79 7.31
C MET A 188 -17.09 -5.70 6.90
N TYR A 189 -18.33 -5.25 7.07
CA TYR A 189 -19.51 -5.99 6.63
C TYR A 189 -19.76 -5.87 5.12
N ILE A 190 -19.68 -4.67 4.54
CA ILE A 190 -20.05 -4.43 3.14
C ILE A 190 -18.95 -4.85 2.13
N SER A 191 -17.68 -4.81 2.52
CA SER A 191 -16.55 -5.13 1.64
C SER A 191 -16.70 -6.48 0.90
N PRO A 192 -16.96 -7.61 1.59
CA PRO A 192 -17.06 -8.91 0.92
C PRO A 192 -18.25 -9.02 -0.05
N TYR A 193 -19.32 -8.24 0.16
CA TYR A 193 -20.52 -8.31 -0.68
C TYR A 193 -20.55 -7.31 -1.83
N VAL A 194 -19.83 -6.18 -1.71
CA VAL A 194 -19.93 -5.07 -2.68
C VAL A 194 -18.58 -4.70 -3.27
N ILE A 195 -17.49 -4.71 -2.49
CA ILE A 195 -16.18 -4.26 -2.96
C ILE A 195 -15.44 -5.44 -3.60
N GLU A 196 -15.30 -6.55 -2.88
CA GLU A 196 -14.55 -7.72 -3.35
C GLU A 196 -15.10 -8.33 -4.65
N PRO A 197 -16.44 -8.42 -4.88
CA PRO A 197 -16.98 -8.96 -6.13
C PRO A 197 -16.68 -8.10 -7.36
N LEU A 198 -16.25 -6.84 -7.18
CA LEU A 198 -15.80 -5.99 -8.29
C LEU A 198 -14.42 -6.42 -8.80
N PHE A 199 -13.63 -7.09 -7.97
CA PHE A 199 -12.28 -7.55 -8.28
C PHE A 199 -12.23 -9.06 -8.53
N PHE A 200 -13.03 -9.84 -7.81
CA PHE A 200 -12.99 -11.29 -7.82
C PHE A 200 -14.31 -11.90 -8.29
N LYS A 201 -14.21 -13.08 -8.91
CA LYS A 201 -15.36 -13.93 -9.19
C LYS A 201 -15.51 -14.91 -8.04
N PHE A 202 -16.68 -14.90 -7.40
CA PHE A 202 -17.05 -15.87 -6.38
C PHE A 202 -17.85 -16.99 -7.03
N GLU A 203 -17.38 -18.22 -6.88
CA GLU A 203 -18.03 -19.43 -7.38
C GLU A 203 -18.24 -20.40 -6.21
N PRO A 204 -19.39 -21.08 -6.12
CA PRO A 204 -19.62 -22.10 -5.10
C PRO A 204 -18.64 -23.27 -5.27
N VAL A 205 -18.35 -23.97 -4.18
CA VAL A 205 -17.49 -25.16 -4.21
C VAL A 205 -18.21 -26.25 -5.01
N GLN A 206 -17.59 -26.70 -6.10
CA GLN A 206 -18.22 -27.67 -7.00
C GLN A 206 -17.99 -29.13 -6.58
N THR A 207 -17.07 -29.38 -5.65
CA THR A 207 -16.70 -30.74 -5.24
C THR A 207 -17.66 -31.26 -4.17
N GLU A 208 -18.47 -32.25 -4.54
CA GLU A 208 -19.36 -32.96 -3.62
C GLU A 208 -18.56 -33.56 -2.45
N GLY A 209 -19.04 -33.32 -1.21
CA GLY A 209 -18.44 -33.84 0.02
C GLY A 209 -17.44 -32.93 0.72
N LEU A 210 -16.81 -31.99 0.01
CA LEU A 210 -15.89 -31.00 0.62
C LEU A 210 -16.63 -29.99 1.50
N GLU A 211 -17.88 -29.67 1.18
CA GLU A 211 -18.73 -28.82 2.03
C GLU A 211 -19.07 -29.47 3.38
N ALA A 212 -18.96 -30.80 3.51
CA ALA A 212 -19.26 -31.53 4.74
C ALA A 212 -18.05 -31.67 5.68
N GLU A 213 -16.83 -31.39 5.19
CA GLU A 213 -15.58 -31.43 5.96
C GLU A 213 -15.09 -30.05 6.44
N ILE A 214 -15.76 -28.97 6.03
CA ILE A 214 -15.44 -27.56 6.38
C ILE A 214 -16.42 -27.04 7.43
#